data_AF-A0A2P8AZU7-F1
#
_entry.id   AF-A0A2P8AZU7-F1
#
_cell.length_a   1.000
_cell.length_b   1.000
_cell.length_c   1.000
_cell.angle_alpha   90.00
_cell.angle_beta   90.00
_cell.angle_gamma   90.00
#
_symmetry.space_group_name_H-M   'P 1'
#
loop_
_entity.id
_entity.type
_entity.pdbx_description
1 polymer ?
#
loop_
_entity_poly.entity_id
_entity_poly.type
_entity_poly.pdbx_seq_one_letter_code
_entity_poly.pdbx_strand_id
1 'polypeptide(L)'
;MTTVHRWTGRETRALRQALRMSIREFSAHLGVAERTVSKWEAGQKAVRPRLEMQAALDTALSKAGEDVRDRFTVMLHTDESRPVSGAVQPDLGTLARQRVAAARAATAQTADEFAELLASALGWRPNGETVLSWESNETPPGDVMLALNTLERQPTPRPSDALAGLTAVYPSRSQLSAHLPPDQLLDGAQDIRAVGLSLNMLCQGYADRRWQALLANGARVRCLFLNPAGSAIQAREVEEGFPAGQLSALTKLNIETLLRVRDRLPADLQDSMNLATYDETLRFNIVLVDDLCVAQPYLADSRGIDSPAFVIGRDEAGTGLYPVFEQVFESQWQRRRVL
;
A
#
# COMPACT_ATOMS: atom_id res chain seq x y z
N MET A 1 27.18 -3.56 -1.68
CA MET A 1 27.87 -2.93 -2.82
C MET A 1 26.96 -3.01 -4.03
N THR A 2 26.40 -1.88 -4.46
CA THR A 2 25.50 -1.81 -5.62
C THR A 2 26.35 -1.53 -6.86
N THR A 3 26.75 -2.56 -7.59
CA THR A 3 27.50 -2.42 -8.85
C THR A 3 26.55 -2.00 -9.97
N VAL A 4 26.72 -0.79 -10.51
CA VAL A 4 26.02 -0.34 -11.72
C VAL A 4 26.56 -1.14 -12.91
N HIS A 5 25.73 -1.96 -13.54
CA HIS A 5 26.19 -2.86 -14.60
C HIS A 5 26.54 -2.17 -15.94
N ARG A 6 26.18 -0.90 -16.16
CA ARG A 6 26.54 -0.08 -17.34
C ARG A 6 26.14 1.39 -17.15
N TRP A 7 27.07 2.34 -17.36
CA TRP A 7 26.76 3.77 -17.38
C TRP A 7 26.27 4.23 -18.76
N THR A 8 25.09 4.84 -18.84
CA THR A 8 24.62 5.63 -19.98
C THR A 8 24.33 7.08 -19.55
N GLY A 9 23.92 7.92 -20.50
CA GLY A 9 23.46 9.27 -20.22
C GLY A 9 22.33 9.35 -19.17
N ARG A 10 21.51 8.29 -19.09
CA ARG A 10 20.44 8.15 -18.10
C ARG A 10 20.99 8.00 -16.68
N GLU A 11 21.86 7.02 -16.47
CA GLU A 11 22.46 6.76 -15.15
C GLU A 11 23.31 7.96 -14.72
N THR A 12 23.99 8.62 -15.67
CA THR A 12 24.77 9.84 -15.41
C THR A 12 23.89 10.96 -14.85
N ARG A 13 22.71 11.20 -15.46
CA ARG A 13 21.74 12.19 -14.99
C ARG A 13 21.20 11.84 -13.61
N ALA A 14 20.85 10.57 -13.40
CA ALA A 14 20.33 10.08 -12.13
C ALA A 14 21.36 10.26 -11.01
N LEU A 15 22.64 9.96 -11.25
CA LEU A 15 23.70 10.15 -10.25
C LEU A 15 23.88 11.63 -9.90
N ARG A 16 23.89 12.52 -10.90
CA ARG A 16 23.99 13.97 -10.64
C ARG A 16 22.83 14.50 -9.81
N GLN A 17 21.61 14.09 -10.13
CA GLN A 17 20.41 14.49 -9.39
C GLN A 17 20.41 13.92 -7.97
N ALA A 18 20.87 12.68 -7.78
CA ALA A 18 21.01 12.07 -6.46
C ALA A 18 22.06 12.79 -5.59
N LEU A 19 23.15 13.27 -6.19
CA LEU A 19 24.17 14.12 -5.57
C LEU A 19 23.72 15.58 -5.39
N ARG A 20 22.57 15.97 -5.96
CA ARG A 20 22.02 17.34 -5.95
C ARG A 20 22.97 18.39 -6.53
N MET A 21 23.79 18.01 -7.50
CA MET A 21 24.75 18.91 -8.16
C MET A 21 24.17 19.52 -9.43
N SER A 22 24.55 20.77 -9.71
CA SER A 22 24.36 21.35 -11.04
C SER A 22 25.24 20.66 -12.09
N ILE A 23 24.95 20.85 -13.38
CA ILE A 23 25.80 20.30 -14.47
C ILE A 23 27.25 20.83 -14.34
N ARG A 24 27.41 22.10 -13.98
CA ARG A 24 28.70 22.74 -13.74
C ARG A 24 29.49 22.06 -12.62
N GLU A 25 28.89 21.93 -11.43
CA GLU A 25 29.53 21.29 -10.28
C GLU A 25 29.85 19.82 -10.54
N PHE A 26 28.93 19.11 -11.20
CA PHE A 26 29.12 17.70 -11.52
C PHE A 26 30.21 17.48 -12.58
N SER A 27 30.30 18.37 -13.58
CA SER A 27 31.38 18.31 -14.57
C SER A 27 32.76 18.56 -13.94
N ALA A 28 32.85 19.50 -12.99
CA ALA A 28 34.06 19.74 -12.22
C ALA A 28 34.41 18.56 -11.31
N HIS A 29 33.41 17.93 -10.68
CA HIS A 29 33.58 16.74 -9.85
C HIS A 29 34.13 15.54 -10.64
N LEU A 30 33.73 15.39 -11.90
CA LEU A 30 34.19 14.32 -12.81
C LEU A 30 35.45 14.68 -13.61
N GLY A 31 35.88 15.95 -13.60
CA GLY A 31 37.04 16.42 -14.37
C GLY A 31 36.79 16.52 -15.89
N VAL A 32 35.55 16.80 -16.30
CA VAL A 32 35.16 16.91 -17.73
C VAL A 32 34.54 18.27 -18.05
N ALA A 33 34.49 18.63 -19.33
CA ALA A 33 33.77 19.83 -19.78
C ALA A 33 32.25 19.68 -19.61
N GLU A 34 31.56 20.77 -19.21
CA GLU A 34 30.09 20.81 -19.04
C GLU A 34 29.32 20.29 -20.26
N ARG A 35 29.75 20.68 -21.47
CA ARG A 35 29.19 20.22 -22.75
C ARG A 35 29.14 18.69 -22.87
N THR A 36 30.12 18.01 -22.30
CA THR A 36 30.22 16.54 -22.35
C THR A 36 29.13 15.89 -21.50
N VAL A 37 28.92 16.40 -20.28
CA VAL A 37 27.84 15.96 -19.38
C VAL A 37 26.48 16.26 -20.01
N SER A 38 26.27 17.47 -20.53
CA SER A 38 25.02 17.84 -21.22
C SER A 38 24.74 16.93 -22.42
N LYS A 39 25.76 16.57 -23.21
CA LYS A 39 25.61 15.67 -24.36
C LYS A 39 25.25 14.25 -23.92
N TRP A 40 25.83 13.76 -22.82
CA TRP A 40 25.46 12.46 -22.25
C TRP A 40 24.01 12.48 -21.77
N GLU A 41 23.61 13.45 -20.93
CA GLU A 41 22.24 13.55 -20.41
C GLU A 41 21.21 13.73 -21.53
N ALA A 42 21.52 14.49 -22.59
CA ALA A 42 20.64 14.63 -23.74
C ALA A 42 20.50 13.32 -24.53
N GLY A 43 21.55 12.49 -24.57
CA GLY A 43 21.59 11.23 -25.29
C GLY A 43 20.97 10.03 -24.56
N GLN A 44 20.61 10.17 -23.27
CA GLN A 44 19.92 9.15 -22.48
C GLN A 44 20.55 7.74 -22.64
N LYS A 45 19.73 6.70 -22.86
CA LYS A 45 20.19 5.30 -23.05
C LYS A 45 21.04 5.09 -24.31
N ALA A 46 20.99 6.01 -25.28
CA ALA A 46 21.69 5.89 -26.57
C ALA A 46 23.16 6.31 -26.50
N VAL A 47 23.56 7.07 -25.48
CA VAL A 47 24.93 7.57 -25.33
C VAL A 47 25.63 6.88 -24.16
N ARG A 48 26.80 6.32 -24.44
CA ARG A 48 27.64 5.62 -23.47
C ARG A 48 28.94 6.39 -23.27
N PRO A 49 29.27 6.84 -22.05
CA PRO A 49 30.57 7.42 -21.72
C PRO A 49 31.71 6.42 -22.02
N ARG A 50 32.88 6.94 -22.39
CA ARG A 50 34.10 6.12 -22.60
C ARG A 50 34.52 5.43 -21.30
N LEU A 51 35.29 4.35 -21.40
CA LEU A 51 35.69 3.51 -20.26
C LEU A 51 36.28 4.30 -19.08
N GLU A 52 37.17 5.25 -19.34
CA GLU A 52 37.75 6.13 -18.30
C GLU A 52 36.67 6.92 -17.53
N MET A 53 35.62 7.35 -18.22
CA MET A 53 34.53 8.14 -17.63
C MET A 53 33.54 7.26 -16.88
N GLN A 54 33.35 6.01 -17.30
CA GLN A 54 32.58 5.05 -16.53
C GLN A 54 33.26 4.75 -15.18
N ALA A 55 34.59 4.56 -15.18
CA ALA A 55 35.36 4.39 -13.95
C ALA A 55 35.29 5.61 -13.01
N ALA A 56 35.27 6.82 -13.57
CA ALA A 56 35.08 8.05 -12.80
C ALA A 56 33.68 8.11 -12.16
N LEU A 57 32.63 7.71 -12.88
CA LEU A 57 31.25 7.64 -12.37
C LEU A 57 31.08 6.54 -11.31
N ASP A 58 31.72 5.38 -11.49
CA ASP A 58 31.77 4.31 -10.49
C ASP A 58 32.42 4.80 -9.20
N THR A 59 33.52 5.54 -9.32
CA THR A 59 34.22 6.14 -8.18
C THR A 59 33.35 7.18 -7.47
N ALA A 60 32.64 8.02 -8.23
CA ALA A 60 31.73 9.02 -7.66
C ALA A 60 30.57 8.37 -6.90
N LEU A 61 29.95 7.31 -7.45
CA LEU A 61 28.89 6.56 -6.77
C LEU A 61 29.41 5.77 -5.57
N SER A 62 30.62 5.22 -5.66
CA SER A 62 31.27 4.50 -4.56
C SER A 62 31.60 5.44 -3.39
N LYS A 63 32.06 6.66 -3.67
CA LYS A 63 32.35 7.68 -2.64
C LYS A 63 31.12 8.39 -2.09
N ALA A 64 29.97 8.29 -2.76
CA ALA A 64 28.75 8.93 -2.32
C ALA A 64 28.22 8.31 -1.01
N GLY A 65 27.56 9.12 -0.18
CA GLY A 65 26.88 8.66 1.04
C GLY A 65 25.77 7.65 0.74
N GLU A 66 25.40 6.84 1.74
CA GLU A 66 24.34 5.84 1.60
C GLU A 66 23.01 6.46 1.15
N ASP A 67 22.69 7.64 1.69
CA ASP A 67 21.53 8.46 1.30
C ASP A 67 21.50 8.85 -0.18
N VAL A 68 22.66 9.07 -0.80
CA VAL A 68 22.79 9.37 -2.23
C VAL A 68 22.56 8.11 -3.06
N ARG A 69 23.06 6.95 -2.62
CA ARG A 69 22.90 5.68 -3.34
C ARG A 69 21.45 5.20 -3.34
N ASP A 70 20.73 5.43 -2.24
CA ASP A 70 19.29 5.14 -2.16
C ASP A 70 18.49 6.02 -3.12
N ARG A 71 18.75 7.34 -3.12
CA ARG A 71 18.11 8.27 -4.07
C ARG A 71 18.41 7.90 -5.53
N PHE A 72 19.65 7.54 -5.83
CA PHE A 72 20.07 7.10 -7.15
C PHE A 72 19.29 5.86 -7.61
N THR A 73 19.13 4.88 -6.72
CA THR A 73 18.37 3.64 -7.00
C THR A 73 16.90 3.93 -7.26
N VAL A 74 16.26 4.77 -6.44
CA VAL A 74 14.87 5.19 -6.65
C VAL A 74 14.68 5.88 -8.01
N MET A 75 15.57 6.81 -8.38
CA MET A 75 15.49 7.53 -9.66
C MET A 75 15.62 6.61 -10.89
N LEU A 76 16.39 5.52 -10.81
CA LEU A 76 16.49 4.54 -11.90
C LEU A 76 15.21 3.71 -12.09
N HIS A 77 14.49 3.42 -10.99
CA HIS A 77 13.25 2.66 -11.03
C HIS A 77 12.03 3.50 -11.42
N THR A 78 11.93 4.75 -10.93
CA THR A 78 10.82 5.66 -11.29
C THR A 78 10.72 5.92 -12.80
N ASP A 79 11.86 5.89 -13.51
CA ASP A 79 11.93 6.15 -14.95
C ASP A 79 11.84 4.85 -15.81
N GLU A 80 11.84 3.66 -15.19
CA GLU A 80 11.43 2.40 -15.83
C GLU A 80 9.91 2.22 -15.85
N SER A 81 9.20 2.82 -14.89
CA SER A 81 7.74 2.72 -14.75
C SER A 81 6.94 3.62 -15.71
N ARG A 82 7.57 4.22 -16.72
CA ARG A 82 6.86 4.99 -17.75
C ARG A 82 6.58 4.08 -18.95
N PRO A 83 5.37 3.53 -19.10
CA PRO A 83 5.08 2.65 -20.23
C PRO A 83 5.19 3.44 -21.54
N VAL A 84 5.99 2.89 -22.46
CA VAL A 84 6.09 3.33 -23.85
C VAL A 84 4.71 3.15 -24.48
N SER A 85 4.10 4.23 -24.96
CA SER A 85 2.81 4.21 -25.63
C SER A 85 2.92 3.40 -26.93
N GLY A 86 2.34 2.20 -26.90
CA GLY A 86 2.21 1.28 -28.02
C GLY A 86 1.19 0.17 -27.72
N ALA A 87 0.22 0.45 -26.83
CA ALA A 87 -0.86 -0.48 -26.55
C ALA A 87 -1.97 -0.28 -27.59
N VAL A 88 -2.29 -1.37 -28.29
CA VAL A 88 -3.56 -1.57 -28.99
C VAL A 88 -4.67 -1.06 -28.05
N GLN A 89 -5.39 -0.01 -28.46
CA GLN A 89 -6.55 0.42 -27.71
C GLN A 89 -7.49 -0.79 -27.55
N PRO A 90 -7.93 -1.13 -26.33
CA PRO A 90 -8.86 -2.22 -26.17
C PRO A 90 -10.13 -1.88 -26.94
N ASP A 91 -10.55 -2.77 -27.84
CA ASP A 91 -11.81 -2.64 -28.55
C ASP A 91 -12.94 -2.66 -27.51
N LEU A 92 -13.51 -1.48 -27.25
CA LEU A 92 -14.59 -1.29 -26.29
C LEU A 92 -15.80 -2.16 -26.62
N GLY A 93 -16.02 -2.47 -27.91
CA GLY A 93 -17.06 -3.40 -28.32
C GLY A 93 -16.79 -4.80 -27.79
N THR A 94 -15.56 -5.30 -27.94
CA THR A 94 -15.14 -6.60 -27.39
C THR A 94 -15.28 -6.65 -25.87
N LEU A 95 -14.88 -5.60 -25.15
CA LEU A 95 -15.04 -5.52 -23.70
C LEU A 95 -16.52 -5.50 -23.27
N ALA A 96 -17.37 -4.79 -24.01
CA ALA A 96 -18.80 -4.71 -23.72
C ALA A 96 -19.48 -6.09 -23.88
N ARG A 97 -19.15 -6.83 -24.96
CA ARG A 97 -19.63 -8.20 -25.19
C ARG A 97 -19.19 -9.17 -24.09
N GLN A 98 -17.90 -9.13 -23.73
CA GLN A 98 -17.35 -9.94 -22.65
C GLN A 98 -18.05 -9.68 -21.31
N ARG A 99 -18.44 -8.43 -21.05
CA ARG A 99 -19.13 -8.07 -19.82
C ARG A 99 -20.55 -8.61 -19.76
N VAL A 100 -21.32 -8.58 -20.86
CA VAL A 100 -22.64 -9.22 -20.92
C VAL A 100 -22.53 -10.72 -20.67
N ALA A 101 -21.57 -11.38 -21.34
CA ALA A 101 -21.32 -12.81 -21.17
C ALA A 101 -20.94 -13.18 -19.73
N ALA A 102 -20.06 -12.39 -19.11
CA ALA A 102 -19.65 -12.59 -17.71
C ALA A 102 -20.83 -12.39 -16.74
N ALA A 103 -21.67 -11.38 -16.96
CA ALA A 103 -22.82 -11.12 -16.11
C ALA A 103 -23.86 -12.25 -16.17
N ARG A 104 -24.18 -12.78 -17.36
CA ARG A 104 -25.07 -13.93 -17.49
C ARG A 104 -24.47 -15.20 -16.87
N ALA A 105 -23.17 -15.43 -17.07
CA ALA A 105 -22.49 -16.57 -16.47
C ALA A 105 -22.51 -16.50 -14.93
N ALA A 106 -22.36 -15.31 -14.36
CA ALA A 106 -22.38 -15.09 -12.91
C ALA A 106 -23.76 -15.33 -12.27
N THR A 107 -24.85 -15.13 -13.01
CA THR A 107 -26.21 -15.38 -12.50
C THR A 107 -26.67 -16.83 -12.67
N ALA A 108 -25.92 -17.68 -13.37
CA ALA A 108 -26.27 -19.07 -13.70
C ALA A 108 -27.66 -19.24 -14.36
N GLN A 109 -28.14 -18.20 -15.04
CA GLN A 109 -29.45 -18.15 -15.69
C GLN A 109 -29.37 -18.51 -17.18
N THR A 110 -30.49 -18.99 -17.73
CA THR A 110 -30.68 -19.09 -19.19
C THR A 110 -30.70 -17.70 -19.82
N ALA A 111 -30.51 -17.61 -21.15
CA ALA A 111 -30.51 -16.32 -21.85
C ALA A 111 -31.85 -15.58 -21.71
N ASP A 112 -32.98 -16.31 -21.69
CA ASP A 112 -34.32 -15.72 -21.52
C ASP A 112 -34.55 -15.23 -20.09
N GLU A 113 -34.12 -15.97 -19.08
CA GLU A 113 -34.19 -15.54 -17.67
C GLU A 113 -33.33 -14.30 -17.43
N PHE A 114 -32.14 -14.25 -18.03
CA PHE A 114 -31.27 -13.07 -17.96
C PHE A 114 -31.87 -11.86 -18.71
N ALA A 115 -32.58 -12.09 -19.81
CA ALA A 115 -33.29 -11.04 -20.53
C ALA A 115 -34.42 -10.44 -19.69
N GLU A 116 -35.19 -11.25 -18.96
CA GLU A 116 -36.21 -10.77 -18.00
C GLU A 116 -35.57 -10.02 -16.82
N LEU A 117 -34.40 -10.46 -16.34
CA LEU A 117 -33.66 -9.72 -15.31
C LEU A 117 -33.24 -8.34 -15.81
N LEU A 118 -32.69 -8.24 -17.01
CA LEU A 118 -32.34 -6.96 -17.64
C LEU A 118 -33.57 -6.09 -17.87
N ALA A 119 -34.69 -6.67 -18.29
CA ALA A 119 -35.96 -5.97 -18.48
C ALA A 119 -36.49 -5.29 -17.20
N SER A 120 -36.10 -5.79 -16.01
CA SER A 120 -36.47 -5.14 -14.74
C SER A 120 -35.75 -3.80 -14.50
N ALA A 121 -34.57 -3.62 -15.10
CA ALA A 121 -33.74 -2.42 -15.00
C ALA A 121 -33.82 -1.54 -16.26
N LEU A 122 -34.28 -2.08 -17.38
CA LEU A 122 -34.44 -1.40 -18.66
C LEU A 122 -35.88 -0.93 -18.89
N GLY A 123 -36.06 0.17 -19.60
CA GLY A 123 -37.39 0.65 -20.03
C GLY A 123 -38.01 -0.15 -21.18
N TRP A 124 -37.36 -1.25 -21.59
CA TRP A 124 -37.73 -2.08 -22.72
C TRP A 124 -37.30 -3.53 -22.44
N ARG A 125 -37.90 -4.49 -23.16
CA ARG A 125 -37.71 -5.93 -22.92
C ARG A 125 -36.85 -6.56 -24.00
N PRO A 126 -35.57 -6.89 -23.74
CA PRO A 126 -34.81 -7.78 -24.61
C PRO A 126 -35.36 -9.22 -24.52
N ASN A 127 -34.98 -10.07 -25.48
CA ASN A 127 -35.24 -11.51 -25.43
C ASN A 127 -33.91 -12.29 -25.39
N GLY A 128 -33.95 -13.59 -25.12
CA GLY A 128 -32.73 -14.41 -24.99
C GLY A 128 -31.88 -14.45 -26.26
N GLU A 129 -32.48 -14.38 -27.45
CA GLU A 129 -31.74 -14.31 -28.72
C GLU A 129 -30.90 -13.02 -28.82
N THR A 130 -31.47 -11.89 -28.39
CA THR A 130 -30.79 -10.58 -28.34
C THR A 130 -29.64 -10.58 -27.34
N VAL A 131 -29.81 -11.26 -26.20
CA VAL A 131 -28.71 -11.44 -25.22
C VAL A 131 -27.56 -12.23 -25.84
N LEU A 132 -27.85 -13.32 -26.56
CA LEU A 132 -26.83 -14.15 -27.21
C LEU A 132 -26.12 -13.41 -28.37
N SER A 133 -26.81 -12.52 -29.09
CA SER A 133 -26.17 -11.68 -30.11
C SER A 133 -25.16 -10.71 -29.47
N TRP A 134 -25.50 -10.10 -28.32
CA TRP A 134 -24.57 -9.25 -27.57
C TRP A 134 -23.38 -9.97 -26.98
N GLU A 135 -23.49 -11.26 -26.66
CA GLU A 135 -22.33 -12.02 -26.18
C GLU A 135 -21.34 -12.35 -27.31
N SER A 136 -21.84 -12.47 -28.53
CA SER A 136 -21.11 -13.07 -29.65
C SER A 136 -20.58 -12.04 -30.65
N ASN A 137 -21.42 -11.14 -31.16
CA ASN A 137 -21.07 -10.33 -32.33
C ASN A 137 -21.60 -8.89 -32.29
N GLU A 138 -22.69 -8.61 -31.61
CA GLU A 138 -23.28 -7.29 -31.52
C GLU A 138 -22.75 -6.53 -30.30
N THR A 139 -22.56 -5.23 -30.44
CA THR A 139 -22.18 -4.41 -29.28
C THR A 139 -23.44 -4.09 -28.49
N PRO A 140 -23.52 -4.45 -27.20
CA PRO A 140 -24.71 -4.17 -26.40
C PRO A 140 -24.94 -2.67 -26.29
N PRO A 141 -26.21 -2.22 -26.28
CA PRO A 141 -26.57 -0.83 -26.03
C PRO A 141 -26.01 -0.28 -24.71
N GLY A 142 -25.77 1.04 -24.66
CA GLY A 142 -25.15 1.67 -23.50
C GLY A 142 -26.00 1.60 -22.22
N ASP A 143 -27.32 1.62 -22.35
CA ASP A 143 -28.28 1.42 -21.25
C ASP A 143 -28.24 -0.01 -20.70
N VAL A 144 -27.98 -1.03 -21.54
CA VAL A 144 -27.70 -2.40 -21.08
C VAL A 144 -26.45 -2.43 -20.21
N MET A 145 -25.37 -1.75 -20.62
CA MET A 145 -24.14 -1.65 -19.81
C MET A 145 -24.36 -0.93 -18.48
N LEU A 146 -25.24 0.08 -18.46
CA LEU A 146 -25.65 0.76 -17.23
C LEU A 146 -26.52 -0.12 -16.34
N ALA A 147 -27.45 -0.90 -16.92
CA ALA A 147 -28.26 -1.87 -16.20
C ALA A 147 -27.41 -2.95 -15.54
N LEU A 148 -26.35 -3.44 -16.21
CA LEU A 148 -25.38 -4.37 -15.60
C LEU A 148 -24.72 -3.80 -14.35
N ASN A 149 -24.31 -2.52 -14.36
CA ASN A 149 -23.76 -1.88 -13.15
C ASN A 149 -24.76 -1.84 -11.99
N THR A 150 -26.06 -1.74 -12.28
CA THR A 150 -27.11 -1.75 -11.25
C THR A 150 -27.42 -3.14 -10.72
N LEU A 151 -27.36 -4.16 -11.59
CA LEU A 151 -27.54 -5.57 -11.21
C LEU A 151 -26.32 -6.12 -10.44
N GLU A 152 -25.11 -5.71 -10.79
CA GLU A 152 -23.87 -5.98 -10.04
C GLU A 152 -23.86 -5.30 -8.65
N ARG A 153 -24.67 -4.25 -8.45
CA ARG A 153 -24.86 -3.56 -7.16
C ARG A 153 -25.93 -4.19 -6.27
N GLN A 154 -26.80 -5.05 -6.80
CA GLN A 154 -27.64 -5.88 -5.94
C GLN A 154 -26.76 -6.97 -5.32
N PRO A 155 -26.80 -7.18 -4.00
CA PRO A 155 -25.96 -8.16 -3.34
C PRO A 155 -26.41 -9.56 -3.78
N THR A 156 -25.79 -10.08 -4.84
CA THR A 156 -25.71 -11.53 -5.01
C THR A 156 -25.09 -12.06 -3.73
N PRO A 157 -25.72 -13.01 -3.01
CA PRO A 157 -25.04 -13.69 -1.92
C PRO A 157 -23.75 -14.27 -2.52
N ARG A 158 -22.60 -13.71 -2.12
CA ARG A 158 -21.31 -14.23 -2.57
C ARG A 158 -21.31 -15.72 -2.21
N PRO A 159 -20.92 -16.62 -3.11
CA PRO A 159 -20.69 -18.01 -2.72
C PRO A 159 -19.80 -17.96 -1.48
N SER A 160 -20.29 -18.54 -0.37
CA SER A 160 -19.72 -18.47 0.99
C SER A 160 -18.29 -17.95 0.99
N ASP A 161 -18.08 -16.72 1.48
CA ASP A 161 -16.81 -16.00 1.57
C ASP A 161 -15.55 -16.90 1.39
N ALA A 162 -15.19 -17.18 0.13
CA ALA A 162 -14.30 -18.31 -0.18
C ALA A 162 -12.87 -18.09 0.35
N LEU A 163 -12.57 -16.85 0.71
CA LEU A 163 -11.30 -16.40 1.25
C LEU A 163 -11.44 -15.88 2.69
N ALA A 164 -12.54 -16.22 3.38
CA ALA A 164 -12.77 -15.90 4.79
C ALA A 164 -12.55 -14.41 5.11
N GLY A 165 -13.13 -13.51 4.32
CA GLY A 165 -13.11 -12.07 4.53
C GLY A 165 -11.90 -11.38 3.92
N LEU A 166 -10.93 -12.11 3.37
CA LEU A 166 -9.79 -11.50 2.69
C LEU A 166 -10.23 -10.78 1.41
N THR A 167 -10.06 -9.46 1.38
CA THR A 167 -10.50 -8.58 0.28
C THR A 167 -9.36 -8.10 -0.59
N ALA A 168 -8.15 -7.95 -0.04
CA ALA A 168 -6.96 -7.60 -0.81
C ALA A 168 -5.67 -8.15 -0.18
N VAL A 169 -4.66 -8.36 -1.03
CA VAL A 169 -3.31 -8.72 -0.62
C VAL A 169 -2.33 -7.79 -1.32
N TYR A 170 -1.42 -7.22 -0.55
CA TYR A 170 -0.33 -6.39 -1.06
C TYR A 170 1.01 -7.10 -0.83
N PRO A 171 1.84 -7.28 -1.87
CA PRO A 171 3.18 -7.84 -1.77
C PRO A 171 4.12 -7.17 -0.76
N SER A 172 3.90 -5.90 -0.42
CA SER A 172 4.73 -5.17 0.54
C SER A 172 3.91 -4.13 1.33
N ARG A 173 4.42 -3.71 2.49
CA ARG A 173 3.81 -2.63 3.28
C ARG A 173 3.83 -1.29 2.53
N SER A 174 4.87 -1.04 1.74
CA SER A 174 4.93 0.14 0.87
C SER A 174 3.79 0.19 -0.14
N GLN A 175 3.46 -0.96 -0.74
CA GLN A 175 2.37 -1.04 -1.71
C GLN A 175 1.01 -0.89 -1.03
N LEU A 176 0.81 -1.47 0.15
CA LEU A 176 -0.37 -1.20 0.97
C LEU A 176 -0.50 0.31 1.23
N SER A 177 0.53 0.96 1.78
CA SER A 177 0.46 2.38 2.12
C SER A 177 0.20 3.30 0.92
N ALA A 178 0.56 2.88 -0.29
CA ALA A 178 0.24 3.62 -1.52
C ALA A 178 -1.23 3.49 -1.94
N HIS A 179 -1.90 2.37 -1.60
CA HIS A 179 -3.30 2.09 -1.99
C HIS A 179 -4.31 2.34 -0.87
N LEU A 180 -3.87 2.22 0.38
CA LEU A 180 -4.66 2.38 1.58
C LEU A 180 -3.83 3.20 2.59
N PRO A 181 -3.62 4.50 2.32
CA PRO A 181 -2.90 5.39 3.23
C PRO A 181 -3.71 5.62 4.53
N PRO A 182 -3.08 6.12 5.60
CA PRO A 182 -3.71 6.23 6.92
C PRO A 182 -4.96 7.11 6.93
N ASP A 183 -5.01 8.15 6.10
CA ASP A 183 -6.20 8.97 5.94
C ASP A 183 -7.38 8.21 5.37
N GLN A 184 -7.15 7.44 4.31
CA GLN A 184 -8.21 6.58 3.75
C GLN A 184 -8.62 5.46 4.70
N LEU A 185 -7.68 4.96 5.52
CA LEU A 185 -7.93 3.89 6.47
C LEU A 185 -8.68 4.38 7.72
N LEU A 186 -8.37 5.56 8.24
CA LEU A 186 -8.81 6.00 9.58
C LEU A 186 -9.90 7.07 9.55
N ASP A 187 -10.03 7.87 8.49
CA ASP A 187 -11.00 8.95 8.46
C ASP A 187 -12.44 8.41 8.59
N GLY A 188 -13.21 8.97 9.52
CA GLY A 188 -14.58 8.55 9.81
C GLY A 188 -14.73 7.36 10.75
N ALA A 189 -13.62 6.72 11.15
CA ALA A 189 -13.65 5.54 12.00
C ALA A 189 -14.24 5.79 13.39
N GLN A 190 -14.92 4.78 13.95
CA GLN A 190 -15.52 4.84 15.29
C GLN A 190 -14.76 4.01 16.34
N ASP A 191 -14.18 2.88 15.94
CA ASP A 191 -13.32 2.04 16.79
C ASP A 191 -12.03 1.70 16.06
N ILE A 192 -10.91 2.16 16.62
CA ILE A 192 -9.57 1.90 16.12
C ILE A 192 -8.81 1.09 17.17
N ARG A 193 -8.34 -0.08 16.78
CA ARG A 193 -7.51 -0.96 17.61
C ARG A 193 -6.25 -1.32 16.83
N ALA A 194 -5.10 -1.14 17.44
CA ALA A 194 -3.84 -1.46 16.77
C ALA A 194 -2.84 -2.10 17.71
N VAL A 195 -2.17 -3.14 17.23
CA VAL A 195 -1.06 -3.78 17.92
C VAL A 195 0.10 -4.05 16.98
N GLY A 196 1.31 -3.77 17.44
CA GLY A 196 2.52 -4.04 16.68
C GLY A 196 3.75 -3.44 17.35
N LEU A 197 4.89 -3.52 16.65
CA LEU A 197 6.17 -3.04 17.16
C LEU A 197 6.12 -1.55 17.51
N SER A 198 5.87 -0.70 16.51
CA SER A 198 6.00 0.75 16.64
C SER A 198 4.84 1.53 16.04
N LEU A 199 3.90 0.85 15.39
CA LEU A 199 2.69 1.44 14.80
C LEU A 199 3.00 2.66 13.90
N ASN A 200 4.09 2.60 13.12
CA ASN A 200 4.59 3.71 12.30
C ASN A 200 3.51 4.39 11.47
N MET A 201 2.61 3.60 10.88
CA MET A 201 1.51 4.09 10.04
C MET A 201 0.61 5.09 10.79
N LEU A 202 0.29 4.79 12.04
CA LEU A 202 -0.57 5.61 12.92
C LEU A 202 0.17 6.83 13.47
N CYS A 203 1.46 6.68 13.77
CA CYS A 203 2.26 7.70 14.44
C CYS A 203 2.88 8.72 13.46
N GLN A 204 3.26 8.28 12.26
CA GLN A 204 4.01 9.09 11.29
C GLN A 204 3.17 9.47 10.09
N GLY A 205 2.18 8.66 9.74
CA GLY A 205 1.37 8.84 8.53
C GLY A 205 0.00 9.49 8.77
N TYR A 206 -0.40 9.71 10.02
CA TYR A 206 -1.67 10.36 10.36
C TYR A 206 -1.45 11.62 11.20
N ALA A 207 -1.98 12.75 10.74
CA ALA A 207 -1.69 14.07 11.33
C ALA A 207 -2.41 14.30 12.66
N ASP A 208 -1.76 14.97 13.62
CA ASP A 208 -2.32 15.31 14.95
C ASP A 208 -3.73 15.92 14.88
N ARG A 209 -3.98 16.83 13.94
CA ARG A 209 -5.29 17.49 13.77
C ARG A 209 -6.39 16.51 13.37
N ARG A 210 -6.05 15.47 12.61
CA ARG A 210 -7.01 14.45 12.18
C ARG A 210 -7.34 13.49 13.33
N TRP A 211 -6.35 13.14 14.16
CA TRP A 211 -6.60 12.44 15.42
C TRP A 211 -7.59 13.19 16.32
N GLN A 212 -7.38 14.50 16.50
CA GLN A 212 -8.28 15.34 17.27
C GLN A 212 -9.70 15.35 16.69
N ALA A 213 -9.84 15.45 15.37
CA ALA A 213 -11.14 15.43 14.69
C ALA A 213 -11.86 14.08 14.87
N LEU A 214 -11.17 12.95 14.74
CA LEU A 214 -11.75 11.62 14.97
C LEU A 214 -12.28 11.49 16.40
N LEU A 215 -11.46 11.85 17.39
CA LEU A 215 -11.82 11.71 18.81
C LEU A 215 -12.95 12.67 19.20
N ALA A 216 -12.97 13.88 18.65
CA ALA A 216 -14.08 14.82 18.81
C ALA A 216 -15.38 14.30 18.19
N ASN A 217 -15.31 13.45 17.17
CA ASN A 217 -16.46 12.78 16.55
C ASN A 217 -16.85 11.48 17.28
N GLY A 218 -16.29 11.20 18.46
CA GLY A 218 -16.66 10.05 19.30
C GLY A 218 -15.89 8.77 19.03
N ALA A 219 -14.85 8.81 18.19
CA ALA A 219 -14.00 7.65 17.96
C ALA A 219 -13.31 7.16 19.24
N ARG A 220 -13.09 5.86 19.36
CA ARG A 220 -12.30 5.23 20.43
C ARG A 220 -11.06 4.59 19.84
N VAL A 221 -9.94 4.76 20.53
CA VAL A 221 -8.62 4.34 20.05
C VAL A 221 -7.93 3.53 21.13
N ARG A 222 -7.47 2.32 20.78
CA ARG A 222 -6.65 1.46 21.63
C ARG A 222 -5.39 1.05 20.88
N CYS A 223 -4.23 1.51 21.33
CA CYS A 223 -2.95 1.19 20.69
C CYS A 223 -2.03 0.44 21.66
N LEU A 224 -1.47 -0.68 21.18
CA LEU A 224 -0.59 -1.55 21.92
C LEU A 224 0.77 -1.63 21.22
N PHE A 225 1.79 -1.08 21.87
CA PHE A 225 3.15 -0.99 21.34
C PHE A 225 4.05 -2.07 21.95
N LEU A 226 5.02 -2.56 21.19
CA LEU A 226 6.03 -3.42 21.79
C LEU A 226 6.83 -2.62 22.82
N ASN A 227 7.01 -3.19 24.01
CA ASN A 227 7.72 -2.56 25.11
C ASN A 227 9.15 -2.20 24.66
N PRO A 228 9.52 -0.90 24.61
CA PRO A 228 10.85 -0.50 24.15
C PRO A 228 11.99 -0.97 25.05
N ALA A 229 11.70 -1.34 26.30
CA ALA A 229 12.64 -1.93 27.23
C ALA A 229 12.52 -3.47 27.33
N GLY A 230 11.65 -4.07 26.50
CA GLY A 230 11.33 -5.49 26.54
C GLY A 230 12.38 -6.38 25.89
N SER A 231 12.31 -7.69 26.16
CA SER A 231 13.20 -8.66 25.52
C SER A 231 12.79 -8.94 24.07
N ALA A 232 11.51 -8.82 23.74
CA ALA A 232 11.01 -9.08 22.40
C ALA A 232 11.53 -8.07 21.36
N ILE A 233 11.67 -6.79 21.74
CA ILE A 233 12.21 -5.78 20.82
C ILE A 233 13.71 -5.97 20.60
N GLN A 234 14.45 -6.36 21.64
CA GLN A 234 15.88 -6.68 21.55
C GLN A 234 16.11 -7.90 20.65
N ALA A 235 15.27 -8.93 20.79
CA ALA A 235 15.33 -10.09 19.91
C ALA A 235 15.08 -9.70 18.45
N ARG A 236 14.14 -8.77 18.19
CA ARG A 236 13.85 -8.28 16.84
C ARG A 236 14.98 -7.43 16.26
N GLU A 237 15.66 -6.64 17.08
CA GLU A 237 16.85 -5.88 16.65
C GLU A 237 17.95 -6.83 16.16
N VAL A 238 18.21 -7.91 16.91
CA VAL A 238 19.18 -8.94 16.51
C VAL A 238 18.74 -9.63 15.22
N GLU A 239 17.46 -9.99 15.09
CA GLU A 239 16.89 -10.68 13.93
C GLU A 239 17.00 -9.83 12.65
N GLU A 240 16.70 -8.53 12.69
CA GLU A 240 16.79 -7.65 11.53
C GLU A 240 18.19 -7.04 11.32
N GLY A 241 19.16 -7.36 12.19
CA GLY A 241 20.52 -6.82 12.11
C GLY A 241 20.64 -5.33 12.47
N PHE A 242 19.71 -4.80 13.27
CA PHE A 242 19.80 -3.44 13.78
C PHE A 242 20.79 -3.33 14.95
N PRO A 243 21.51 -2.21 15.06
CA PRO A 243 22.20 -1.81 16.28
C PRO A 243 21.29 -1.88 17.51
N ALA A 244 21.86 -2.36 18.62
CA ALA A 244 21.15 -2.47 19.89
C ALA A 244 20.56 -1.12 20.33
N GLY A 245 19.26 -1.12 20.65
CA GLY A 245 18.50 0.04 21.09
C GLY A 245 17.97 0.93 19.97
N GLN A 246 18.26 0.64 18.69
CA GLN A 246 17.76 1.45 17.57
C GLN A 246 16.23 1.35 17.42
N LEU A 247 15.67 0.13 17.39
CA LEU A 247 14.22 -0.06 17.29
C LEU A 247 13.55 0.40 18.59
N SER A 248 14.19 0.19 19.74
CA SER A 248 13.72 0.74 21.02
C SER A 248 13.59 2.26 20.98
N ALA A 249 14.59 2.99 20.47
CA ALA A 249 14.56 4.45 20.38
C ALA A 249 13.45 4.94 19.44
N LEU A 250 13.31 4.33 18.25
CA LEU A 250 12.25 4.67 17.30
C LEU A 250 10.85 4.40 17.86
N THR A 251 10.69 3.32 18.62
CA THR A 251 9.42 2.96 19.25
C THR A 251 9.04 3.94 20.36
N LYS A 252 10.01 4.39 21.16
CA LYS A 252 9.78 5.46 22.16
C LYS A 252 9.29 6.74 21.52
N LEU A 253 9.90 7.19 20.41
CA LEU A 253 9.49 8.41 19.70
C LEU A 253 8.05 8.31 19.17
N ASN A 254 7.65 7.14 18.64
CA ASN A 254 6.29 6.94 18.15
C ASN A 254 5.27 6.89 19.30
N ILE A 255 5.61 6.25 20.42
CA ILE A 255 4.78 6.28 21.64
C ILE A 255 4.59 7.73 22.11
N GLU A 256 5.67 8.52 22.21
CA GLU A 256 5.61 9.93 22.60
C GLU A 256 4.75 10.78 21.66
N THR A 257 4.71 10.42 20.37
CA THR A 257 3.87 11.10 19.39
C THR A 257 2.39 10.93 19.69
N LEU A 258 1.92 9.69 19.95
CA LEU A 258 0.51 9.47 20.32
C LEU A 258 0.18 9.94 21.74
N LEU A 259 1.12 9.85 22.68
CA LEU A 259 0.94 10.44 24.01
C LEU A 259 0.70 11.95 23.90
N ARG A 260 1.49 12.66 23.09
CA ARG A 260 1.30 14.09 22.83
C ARG A 260 -0.06 14.39 22.18
N VAL A 261 -0.53 13.53 21.28
CA VAL A 261 -1.87 13.66 20.70
C VAL A 261 -2.93 13.54 21.80
N ARG A 262 -2.89 12.48 22.61
CA ARG A 262 -3.80 12.25 23.75
C ARG A 262 -3.80 13.42 24.72
N ASP A 263 -2.62 13.85 25.17
CA ASP A 263 -2.45 14.87 26.22
C ASP A 263 -2.88 16.28 25.75
N ARG A 264 -3.01 16.49 24.43
CA ARG A 264 -3.55 17.74 23.85
C ARG A 264 -5.07 17.73 23.68
N LEU A 265 -5.74 16.62 23.96
CA LEU A 265 -7.20 16.54 23.89
C LEU A 265 -7.86 17.22 25.08
N PRO A 266 -9.10 17.71 24.92
CA PRO A 266 -9.99 18.03 26.03
C PRO A 266 -10.06 16.88 27.05
N ALA A 267 -10.14 17.20 28.33
CA ALA A 267 -10.06 16.22 29.42
C ALA A 267 -11.13 15.11 29.33
N ASP A 268 -12.32 15.43 28.82
CA ASP A 268 -13.42 14.51 28.58
C ASP A 268 -13.18 13.53 27.42
N LEU A 269 -12.20 13.81 26.55
CA LEU A 269 -11.85 12.97 25.40
C LEU A 269 -10.54 12.19 25.58
N GLN A 270 -9.78 12.43 26.65
CA GLN A 270 -8.50 11.74 26.88
C GLN A 270 -8.68 10.23 27.08
N ASP A 271 -9.77 9.82 27.75
CA ASP A 271 -10.09 8.42 27.98
C ASP A 271 -10.49 7.68 26.69
N SER A 272 -10.83 8.41 25.62
CA SER A 272 -11.12 7.85 24.30
C SER A 272 -9.87 7.37 23.56
N MET A 273 -8.66 7.70 24.03
CA MET A 273 -7.39 7.21 23.46
C MET A 273 -6.55 6.50 24.53
N ASN A 274 -6.56 5.17 24.52
CA ASN A 274 -5.78 4.35 25.44
C ASN A 274 -4.53 3.81 24.76
N LEU A 275 -3.37 4.11 25.35
CA LEU A 275 -2.07 3.65 24.89
C LEU A 275 -1.49 2.69 25.93
N ALA A 276 -0.92 1.59 25.46
CA ALA A 276 -0.32 0.59 26.34
C ALA A 276 0.85 -0.11 25.64
N THR A 277 1.58 -0.93 26.40
CA THR A 277 2.66 -1.78 25.90
C THR A 277 2.41 -3.26 26.16
N TYR A 278 3.06 -4.12 25.36
CA TYR A 278 3.14 -5.56 25.54
C TYR A 278 4.58 -6.04 25.30
N ASP A 279 4.95 -7.23 25.77
CA ASP A 279 6.30 -7.78 25.61
C ASP A 279 6.22 -9.28 25.26
N GLU A 280 5.76 -9.56 24.04
CA GLU A 280 5.62 -10.90 23.48
C GLU A 280 6.28 -10.97 22.10
N THR A 281 6.60 -12.18 21.64
CA THR A 281 7.17 -12.37 20.29
C THR A 281 6.29 -11.74 19.22
N LEU A 282 6.91 -10.92 18.37
CA LEU A 282 6.24 -10.27 17.26
C LEU A 282 5.80 -11.28 16.21
N ARG A 283 4.50 -11.29 15.88
CA ARG A 283 3.94 -12.12 14.82
C ARG A 283 3.26 -11.31 13.75
N PHE A 284 2.43 -10.35 14.16
CA PHE A 284 1.71 -9.47 13.25
C PHE A 284 1.71 -8.02 13.76
N ASN A 285 1.76 -7.08 12.82
CA ASN A 285 1.22 -5.75 13.00
C ASN A 285 -0.25 -5.82 12.56
N ILE A 286 -1.18 -5.56 13.47
CA ILE A 286 -2.61 -5.64 13.25
C ILE A 286 -3.20 -4.25 13.47
N VAL A 287 -3.97 -3.76 12.51
CA VAL A 287 -4.75 -2.53 12.62
C VAL A 287 -6.19 -2.84 12.25
N LEU A 288 -7.06 -2.81 13.25
CA LEU A 288 -8.51 -3.00 13.14
C LEU A 288 -9.15 -1.61 13.17
N VAL A 289 -9.98 -1.33 12.17
CA VAL A 289 -10.72 -0.08 12.02
C VAL A 289 -12.15 -0.44 11.66
N ASP A 290 -13.07 -0.28 12.62
CA ASP A 290 -14.46 -0.72 12.51
C ASP A 290 -14.54 -2.16 11.96
N ASP A 291 -15.05 -2.34 10.74
CA ASP A 291 -15.24 -3.63 10.08
C ASP A 291 -14.06 -4.04 9.17
N LEU A 292 -12.94 -3.31 9.21
CA LEU A 292 -11.75 -3.58 8.42
C LEU A 292 -10.58 -4.00 9.31
N CYS A 293 -9.80 -4.98 8.84
CA CYS A 293 -8.57 -5.44 9.48
C CYS A 293 -7.42 -5.41 8.46
N VAL A 294 -6.32 -4.79 8.85
CA VAL A 294 -5.04 -4.85 8.15
C VAL A 294 -4.10 -5.70 8.99
N ALA A 295 -3.73 -6.88 8.49
CA ALA A 295 -2.80 -7.79 9.14
C ALA A 295 -1.50 -7.89 8.33
N GLN A 296 -0.36 -7.59 8.96
CA GLN A 296 0.95 -7.58 8.32
C GLN A 296 1.91 -8.44 9.14
N PRO A 297 2.34 -9.61 8.65
CA PRO A 297 3.26 -10.45 9.39
C PRO A 297 4.61 -9.75 9.59
N TYR A 298 5.31 -10.17 10.65
CA TYR A 298 6.73 -9.95 10.81
C TYR A 298 7.45 -11.20 10.31
N LEU A 299 8.05 -11.12 9.12
CA LEU A 299 8.82 -12.21 8.54
C LEU A 299 10.24 -12.24 9.12
N ALA A 300 10.83 -13.43 9.17
CA ALA A 300 12.24 -13.60 9.50
C ALA A 300 13.12 -13.13 8.32
N ASP A 301 14.29 -12.59 8.64
CA ASP A 301 15.33 -12.19 7.67
C ASP A 301 14.86 -11.20 6.57
N SER A 302 13.75 -10.50 6.81
CA SER A 302 13.16 -9.51 5.91
C SER A 302 12.83 -8.25 6.70
N ARG A 303 13.13 -7.09 6.12
CA ARG A 303 12.74 -5.81 6.72
C ARG A 303 11.23 -5.73 6.76
N GLY A 304 10.67 -5.17 7.83
CA GLY A 304 9.23 -5.04 7.99
C GLY A 304 8.53 -4.39 6.78
N ILE A 305 9.19 -3.51 6.03
CA ILE A 305 8.64 -2.84 4.83
C ILE A 305 8.38 -3.79 3.65
N ASP A 306 9.18 -4.85 3.53
CA ASP A 306 9.12 -5.84 2.46
C ASP A 306 8.12 -6.96 2.78
N SER A 307 7.55 -6.96 4.00
CA SER A 307 6.53 -7.93 4.41
C SER A 307 5.20 -7.67 3.69
N PRO A 308 4.47 -8.73 3.29
CA PRO A 308 3.16 -8.59 2.68
C PRO A 308 2.14 -8.00 3.67
N ALA A 309 1.01 -7.56 3.15
CA ALA A 309 -0.11 -7.08 3.94
C ALA A 309 -1.43 -7.68 3.43
N PHE A 310 -2.28 -8.06 4.38
CA PHE A 310 -3.60 -8.63 4.13
C PHE A 310 -4.66 -7.62 4.58
N VAL A 311 -5.62 -7.33 3.71
CA VAL A 311 -6.79 -6.51 4.02
C VAL A 311 -8.00 -7.42 4.10
N ILE A 312 -8.67 -7.39 5.24
CA ILE A 312 -9.69 -8.35 5.63
C ILE A 312 -10.92 -7.56 6.07
N GLY A 313 -12.05 -7.80 5.43
CA GLY A 313 -13.35 -7.27 5.87
C GLY A 313 -13.99 -8.19 6.90
N ARG A 314 -14.76 -7.62 7.81
CA ARG A 314 -15.65 -8.36 8.71
C ARG A 314 -16.79 -8.95 7.89
N ASP A 315 -17.05 -10.24 8.07
CA ASP A 315 -18.21 -10.93 7.50
C ASP A 315 -19.39 -10.85 8.47
N GLU A 316 -20.62 -10.78 7.94
CA GLU A 316 -21.83 -10.78 8.78
C GLU A 316 -21.98 -12.07 9.60
N ALA A 317 -21.44 -13.17 9.09
CA ALA A 317 -21.46 -14.47 9.77
C ALA A 317 -20.44 -14.57 10.93
N GLY A 318 -19.45 -13.67 11.01
CA GLY A 318 -18.40 -13.72 12.02
C GLY A 318 -17.52 -14.98 11.94
N THR A 319 -17.40 -15.57 10.75
CA THR A 319 -16.64 -16.80 10.51
C THR A 319 -15.33 -16.56 9.76
N GLY A 320 -15.09 -15.33 9.31
CA GLY A 320 -13.92 -14.94 8.56
C GLY A 320 -12.64 -14.79 9.40
N LEU A 321 -11.61 -14.23 8.77
CA LEU A 321 -10.32 -13.94 9.40
C LEU A 321 -10.37 -12.72 10.32
N TYR A 322 -11.37 -11.83 10.18
CA TYR A 322 -11.48 -10.64 11.03
C TYR A 322 -11.58 -11.03 12.52
N PRO A 323 -12.53 -11.90 12.96
CA PRO A 323 -12.61 -12.34 14.35
C PRO A 323 -11.34 -12.99 14.89
N VAL A 324 -10.57 -13.67 14.02
CA VAL A 324 -9.29 -14.28 14.40
C VAL A 324 -8.28 -13.22 14.83
N PHE A 325 -8.08 -12.18 14.02
CA PHE A 325 -7.15 -11.10 14.35
C PHE A 325 -7.69 -10.19 15.48
N GLU A 326 -9.01 -10.03 15.57
CA GLU A 326 -9.65 -9.37 16.71
C GLU A 326 -9.34 -10.10 18.02
N GLN A 327 -9.47 -11.43 18.06
CA GLN A 327 -9.15 -12.21 19.24
C GLN A 327 -7.67 -12.11 19.63
N VAL A 328 -6.75 -12.07 18.66
CA VAL A 328 -5.32 -11.83 18.92
C VAL A 328 -5.11 -10.48 19.60
N PHE A 329 -5.73 -9.42 19.08
CA PHE A 329 -5.66 -8.09 19.69
C PHE A 329 -6.21 -8.09 21.12
N GLU A 330 -7.43 -8.60 21.33
CA GLU A 330 -8.09 -8.56 22.65
C GLU A 330 -7.33 -9.39 23.69
N SER A 331 -6.75 -10.53 23.30
CA SER A 331 -5.90 -11.34 24.17
C SER A 331 -4.62 -10.61 24.62
N GLN A 332 -3.98 -9.87 23.72
CA GLN A 332 -2.80 -9.06 24.08
C GLN A 332 -3.21 -7.82 24.89
N TRP A 333 -4.34 -7.21 24.55
CA TRP A 333 -4.89 -6.07 25.29
C TRP A 333 -5.20 -6.41 26.75
N GLN A 334 -5.71 -7.61 27.05
CA GLN A 334 -5.94 -8.05 28.43
C GLN A 334 -4.65 -8.13 29.26
N ARG A 335 -3.52 -8.42 28.63
CA ARG A 335 -2.19 -8.58 29.26
C ARG A 335 -1.33 -7.31 29.18
N ARG A 336 -1.91 -6.20 28.73
CA ARG A 336 -1.23 -4.92 28.50
C ARG A 336 -0.65 -4.31 29.76
N ARG A 337 0.36 -3.45 29.58
CA ARG A 337 0.85 -2.50 30.58
C ARG A 337 0.53 -1.08 30.13
N VAL A 338 -0.33 -0.37 30.87
CA VAL A 338 -0.79 0.98 30.52
C VAL A 338 0.38 1.98 30.53
N LEU A 339 0.34 2.95 29.61
CA LEU A 339 1.33 4.03 29.46
C LEU A 339 0.88 5.35 30.08
#